data_AF-A0A7V9RH69-F1
#
_entry.id   AF-A0A7V9RH69-F1
#
_cell.length_a   1.000
_cell.length_b   1.000
_cell.length_c   1.000
_cell.angle_alpha   90.00
_cell.angle_beta   90.00
_cell.angle_gamma   90.00
#
_symmetry.space_group_name_H-M   'P 1'
#
loop_
_entity.id
_entity.type
_entity.pdbx_description
1 polymer ?
#
loop_
_entity_poly.entity_id
_entity_poly.type
_entity_poly.pdbx_seq_one_letter_code
_entity_poly.pdbx_strand_id
1 'polypeptide(L)'
;VLLLVEHFARELGVEGPIESVFGAEILTRWQRHPWPGNARELRNAVESELIIGRGTSEPEPIDAPLAGYREARAAQVGTFERAYVTRLMREAEGNVSKAARIARMDRSHLIDLIRRHDIK
;
A
#
# COMPACT_ATOMS: atom_id res chain seq x y z
N VAL A 1 0.53 -0.91 24.48
CA VAL A 1 -0.04 -0.79 23.12
C VAL A 1 -1.35 0.00 23.12
N LEU A 2 -2.41 -0.43 23.80
CA LEU A 2 -3.73 0.26 23.75
C LEU A 2 -3.71 1.74 24.16
N LEU A 3 -2.95 2.11 25.21
CA LEU A 3 -2.79 3.52 25.59
C LEU A 3 -2.15 4.38 24.49
N LEU A 4 -1.25 3.79 23.69
CA LEU A 4 -0.65 4.49 22.55
C LEU A 4 -1.63 4.57 21.37
N VAL A 5 -2.43 3.52 21.14
CA VAL A 5 -3.53 3.55 20.15
C VAL A 5 -4.49 4.69 20.48
N GLU A 6 -4.89 4.82 21.74
CA GLU A 6 -5.76 5.88 22.20
C GLU A 6 -5.13 7.26 22.06
N HIS A 7 -3.85 7.39 22.40
CA HIS A 7 -3.10 8.64 22.21
C HIS A 7 -3.08 9.06 20.73
N PHE A 8 -2.73 8.16 19.81
CA PHE A 8 -2.69 8.46 18.38
C PHE A 8 -4.07 8.72 17.79
N ALA A 9 -5.10 7.98 18.22
CA ALA A 9 -6.47 8.25 17.81
C ALA A 9 -6.90 9.68 18.18
N ARG A 10 -6.57 10.14 19.40
CA ARG A 10 -6.82 11.52 19.81
C ARG A 10 -6.01 12.55 19.03
N GLU A 11 -4.73 12.30 18.76
CA GLU A 11 -3.92 13.18 17.89
C GLU A 11 -4.53 13.36 16.50
N LEU A 12 -5.21 12.32 16.00
CA LEU A 12 -5.87 12.30 14.69
C LEU A 12 -7.30 12.83 14.71
N GLY A 13 -7.78 13.37 15.85
CA GLY A 13 -9.09 13.99 15.98
C GLY A 13 -10.25 13.03 16.20
N VAL A 14 -9.98 11.79 16.60
CA VAL A 14 -11.02 10.83 16.98
C VAL A 14 -11.54 11.16 18.38
N GLU A 15 -12.84 11.41 18.47
CA GLU A 15 -13.54 11.60 19.73
C GLU A 15 -14.24 10.30 20.16
N GLY A 16 -14.00 9.86 21.39
CA GLY A 16 -14.67 8.70 21.99
C GLY A 16 -13.79 7.45 22.17
N PRO A 17 -14.38 6.35 22.67
CA PRO A 17 -13.64 5.13 23.02
C PRO A 17 -13.10 4.41 21.78
N ILE A 18 -11.83 4.01 21.82
CA ILE A 18 -11.15 3.29 20.72
C ILE A 18 -11.83 1.96 20.37
N GLU A 19 -12.56 1.36 21.30
CA GLU A 19 -13.36 0.14 21.11
C GLU A 19 -14.50 0.36 20.12
N SER A 20 -15.12 1.55 20.14
CA SER A 20 -16.18 1.91 19.19
C SER A 20 -15.64 2.23 17.80
N VAL A 21 -14.39 2.71 17.75
CA VAL A 21 -13.75 3.19 16.52
C VAL A 21 -13.11 2.05 15.73
N PHE A 22 -12.39 1.15 16.43
CA PHE A 22 -11.62 0.08 15.80
C PHE A 22 -12.23 -1.31 16.00
N GLY A 23 -13.10 -1.49 16.99
CA GLY A 23 -13.67 -2.79 17.32
C GLY A 23 -12.69 -3.73 18.05
N ALA A 24 -13.25 -4.70 18.77
CA ALA A 24 -12.49 -5.59 19.64
C ALA A 24 -11.50 -6.51 18.89
N GLU A 25 -11.82 -6.91 17.66
CA GLU A 25 -10.98 -7.80 16.85
C GLU A 25 -9.66 -7.13 16.46
N ILE A 26 -9.72 -5.89 15.96
CA ILE A 26 -8.55 -5.11 15.55
C ILE A 26 -7.68 -4.78 16.77
N LEU A 27 -8.30 -4.33 17.86
CA LEU A 27 -7.58 -4.05 19.11
C LEU A 27 -6.88 -5.29 19.67
N THR A 28 -7.50 -6.47 19.54
CA THR A 28 -6.88 -7.74 19.96
C THR A 28 -5.70 -8.12 19.06
N ARG A 29 -5.83 -7.93 17.74
CA ARG A 29 -4.75 -8.15 16.77
C ARG A 29 -3.56 -7.23 17.06
N TRP A 30 -3.80 -5.94 17.26
CA TRP A 30 -2.75 -4.97 17.58
C TRP A 30 -2.09 -5.23 18.92
N GLN A 31 -2.80 -5.74 19.93
CA GLN A 31 -2.19 -6.12 21.20
C GLN A 31 -1.23 -7.31 21.08
N ARG A 32 -1.51 -8.25 20.18
CA ARG A 32 -0.70 -9.45 19.97
C ARG A 32 0.46 -9.24 19.00
N HIS A 33 0.46 -8.15 18.25
CA HIS A 33 1.52 -7.82 17.32
C HIS A 33 2.78 -7.33 18.07
N PRO A 34 3.98 -7.83 17.72
CA PRO A 34 5.21 -7.49 18.44
C PRO A 34 5.76 -6.08 18.15
N TRP A 35 5.21 -5.36 17.16
CA TRP A 35 5.59 -3.99 16.78
C TRP A 35 7.12 -3.77 16.71
N PRO A 36 7.81 -4.47 15.78
CA PRO A 36 9.28 -4.42 15.69
C PRO A 36 9.85 -3.00 15.51
N GLY A 37 9.09 -2.08 14.92
CA GLY A 37 9.44 -0.65 14.74
C GLY A 37 8.81 0.30 15.76
N ASN A 38 8.35 -0.20 16.91
CA ASN A 38 7.80 0.57 18.04
C ASN A 38 6.59 1.46 17.66
N ALA A 39 6.47 2.61 18.33
CA ALA A 39 5.34 3.54 18.27
C ALA A 39 5.04 4.09 16.87
N ARG A 40 6.03 4.15 15.96
CA ARG A 40 5.83 4.62 14.59
C ARG A 40 5.00 3.64 13.77
N GLU A 41 5.25 2.35 13.90
CA GLU A 41 4.44 1.32 13.23
C GLU A 41 3.02 1.29 13.77
N LEU A 42 2.87 1.39 15.10
CA LEU A 42 1.56 1.48 15.73
C LEU A 42 0.78 2.72 15.26
N ARG A 43 1.45 3.87 15.14
CA ARG A 43 0.83 5.11 14.63
C ARG A 43 0.35 4.95 13.19
N ASN A 44 1.19 4.39 12.31
CA ASN A 44 0.80 4.13 10.92
C ASN A 44 -0.38 3.17 10.81
N ALA A 45 -0.43 2.15 11.68
CA ALA A 45 -1.54 1.22 11.74
C ALA A 45 -2.87 1.90 12.12
N VAL A 46 -2.82 2.77 13.14
CA VAL A 46 -3.98 3.58 13.57
C VAL A 46 -4.42 4.55 12.47
N GLU A 47 -3.49 5.25 11.83
CA GLU A 47 -3.78 6.15 10.70
C GLU A 47 -4.43 5.41 9.53
N SER A 48 -3.86 4.26 9.15
CA SER A 48 -4.37 3.47 8.02
C SER A 48 -5.76 2.91 8.29
N GLU A 49 -6.05 2.51 9.52
CA GLU A 49 -7.38 2.02 9.91
C GLU A 49 -8.42 3.14 9.82
N LEU A 50 -8.09 4.34 10.32
CA LEU A 50 -8.99 5.50 10.27
C LEU A 50 -9.27 5.99 8.84
N ILE A 51 -8.27 5.92 7.95
CA ILE A 51 -8.40 6.42 6.57
C ILE A 51 -9.06 5.41 5.64
N ILE A 52 -8.69 4.13 5.75
CA ILE A 52 -9.00 3.10 4.73
C ILE A 52 -10.06 2.10 5.24
N GLY A 53 -10.27 2.00 6.56
CA GLY A 53 -11.12 0.95 7.17
C GLY A 53 -10.60 -0.47 6.88
N ARG A 54 -9.30 -0.58 6.61
CA ARG A 54 -8.60 -1.84 6.34
C ARG A 54 -7.38 -1.88 7.24
N GLY A 55 -7.48 -2.66 8.30
CA GLY A 55 -6.37 -2.91 9.20
C GLY A 55 -5.12 -3.37 8.49
N THR A 56 -4.10 -2.52 8.61
CA THR A 56 -2.69 -2.77 8.29
C THR A 56 -2.48 -3.60 7.03
N SER A 57 -2.46 -2.93 5.87
CA SER A 57 -1.60 -3.38 4.79
C SER A 57 -0.23 -2.75 5.03
N GLU A 58 0.58 -3.37 5.89
CA GLU A 58 2.02 -3.10 5.84
C GLU A 58 2.51 -3.44 4.42
N PRO A 59 3.44 -2.65 3.84
CA PRO A 59 4.23 -3.17 2.74
C PRO A 59 4.91 -4.43 3.27
N GLU A 60 4.65 -5.58 2.64
CA GLU A 60 5.27 -6.83 3.07
C GLU A 60 6.78 -6.63 3.22
N PRO A 61 7.39 -7.16 4.31
CA PRO A 61 8.84 -7.18 4.43
C PRO A 61 9.42 -7.71 3.13
N ILE A 62 10.45 -7.04 2.60
CA ILE A 62 11.18 -7.56 1.45
C ILE A 62 11.93 -8.79 1.94
N ASP A 63 11.24 -9.94 2.01
CA ASP A 63 11.79 -11.25 2.37
C ASP A 63 12.49 -11.88 1.16
N ALA A 64 13.12 -11.01 0.36
CA ALA A 64 13.98 -11.41 -0.73
C ALA A 64 15.42 -11.45 -0.20
N PRO A 65 16.25 -12.41 -0.65
CA PRO A 65 17.69 -12.34 -0.44
C PRO A 65 18.19 -10.92 -0.74
N LEU A 66 19.15 -10.43 0.04
CA LEU A 66 19.84 -9.15 -0.22
C LEU A 66 20.57 -9.23 -1.58
N ALA A 67 19.80 -9.12 -2.66
CA ALA A 67 20.28 -8.95 -4.01
C ALA A 67 21.00 -7.60 -4.08
N GLY A 68 21.87 -7.43 -5.08
CA GLY A 68 22.48 -6.12 -5.30
C GLY A 68 21.39 -5.05 -5.43
N TYR A 69 21.61 -3.87 -4.85
CA TYR A 69 20.61 -2.78 -4.83
C TYR A 69 19.94 -2.53 -6.19
N ARG A 70 20.71 -2.64 -7.29
CA ARG A 70 20.19 -2.50 -8.66
C ARG A 70 19.17 -3.58 -9.04
N GLU A 71 19.43 -4.83 -8.69
CA GLU A 71 18.55 -5.97 -8.99
C GLU A 71 17.28 -5.91 -8.14
N ALA A 72 17.44 -5.66 -6.83
CA ALA A 72 16.31 -5.48 -5.92
C ALA A 72 15.39 -4.34 -6.37
N ARG A 73 15.97 -3.19 -6.76
CA ARG A 73 15.22 -2.06 -7.30
C ARG A 73 14.54 -2.42 -8.63
N ALA A 74 15.22 -3.10 -9.55
CA ALA A 74 14.65 -3.50 -10.82
C ALA A 74 13.45 -4.44 -10.65
N ALA A 75 13.54 -5.41 -9.73
CA ALA A 75 12.45 -6.33 -9.42
C ALA A 75 11.21 -5.62 -8.84
N GLN A 76 11.43 -4.68 -7.92
CA GLN A 76 10.34 -3.90 -7.32
C GLN A 76 9.68 -2.95 -8.32
N VAL A 77 10.48 -2.25 -9.13
CA VAL A 77 9.98 -1.41 -10.23
C VAL A 77 9.19 -2.25 -11.23
N GLY A 78 9.69 -3.42 -11.61
CA GLY A 78 8.98 -4.31 -12.55
C GLY A 78 7.64 -4.80 -12.00
N THR A 79 7.59 -5.18 -10.71
CA THR A 79 6.35 -5.60 -10.03
C THR A 79 5.32 -4.47 -10.02
N PHE A 80 5.75 -3.26 -9.66
CA PHE A 80 4.92 -2.06 -9.70
C PHE A 80 4.41 -1.76 -11.11
N GLU A 81 5.29 -1.70 -12.10
CA GLU A 81 4.95 -1.38 -13.49
C GLU A 81 3.92 -2.37 -14.04
N ARG A 82 4.11 -3.67 -13.82
CA ARG A 82 3.17 -4.71 -14.26
C ARG A 82 1.79 -4.52 -13.66
N ALA A 83 1.71 -4.32 -12.34
CA ALA A 83 0.44 -4.12 -11.64
C ALA A 83 -0.28 -2.85 -12.12
N TYR A 84 0.47 -1.76 -12.28
CA TYR A 84 -0.05 -0.48 -12.72
C TYR A 84 -0.59 -0.55 -14.16
N VAL A 85 0.21 -1.02 -15.12
CA VAL A 85 -0.18 -1.08 -16.53
C VAL A 85 -1.34 -2.05 -16.74
N THR A 86 -1.38 -3.17 -16.01
CA THR A 86 -2.52 -4.10 -16.05
C THR A 86 -3.83 -3.41 -15.66
N ARG A 87 -3.82 -2.66 -14.54
CA ARG A 87 -5.02 -1.92 -14.10
C ARG A 87 -5.39 -0.82 -15.09
N LEU A 88 -4.40 -0.06 -15.54
CA LEU A 88 -4.59 1.04 -16.49
C LEU A 88 -5.22 0.57 -17.80
N MET A 89 -4.78 -0.56 -18.36
CA MET A 89 -5.33 -1.12 -19.59
C MET A 89 -6.75 -1.63 -19.41
N ARG A 90 -7.10 -2.17 -18.23
CA ARG A 90 -8.48 -2.55 -17.90
C ARG A 90 -9.40 -1.32 -17.80
N GLU A 91 -8.98 -0.27 -17.11
CA GLU A 91 -9.73 1.00 -17.01
C GLU A 91 -9.87 1.72 -18.37
N ALA A 92 -8.86 1.58 -19.22
CA ALA A 92 -8.88 2.11 -20.58
C ALA A 92 -9.59 1.18 -21.58
N GLU A 93 -10.13 0.04 -21.15
CA GLU A 93 -10.83 -0.94 -22.00
C GLU A 93 -9.98 -1.38 -23.21
N GLY A 94 -8.69 -1.59 -22.99
CA GLY A 94 -7.74 -1.96 -24.05
C GLY A 94 -7.28 -0.81 -24.96
N ASN A 95 -7.83 0.41 -24.80
CA ASN A 95 -7.47 1.53 -25.65
C ASN A 95 -6.18 2.22 -25.17
N VAL A 96 -5.07 1.94 -25.84
CA VAL A 96 -3.73 2.48 -25.52
C VAL A 96 -3.70 4.02 -25.53
N SER A 97 -4.42 4.68 -26.44
CA SER A 97 -4.45 6.16 -26.50
C SER A 97 -5.23 6.76 -25.33
N LYS A 98 -6.30 6.09 -24.87
CA LYS A 98 -7.04 6.46 -23.66
C LYS A 98 -6.16 6.23 -22.42
N ALA A 99 -5.49 5.09 -22.33
CA ALA A 99 -4.56 4.75 -21.25
C ALA A 99 -3.41 5.76 -21.13
N ALA A 100 -2.78 6.14 -22.24
CA ALA A 100 -1.69 7.12 -22.28
C ALA A 100 -2.15 8.49 -21.74
N ARG A 101 -3.37 8.91 -22.09
CA ARG A 101 -3.96 10.15 -21.58
C ARG A 101 -4.31 10.08 -20.09
N ILE A 102 -4.83 8.95 -19.60
CA ILE A 102 -5.08 8.73 -18.16
C ILE A 102 -3.76 8.79 -17.37
N ALA A 103 -2.74 8.08 -17.85
CA ALA A 103 -1.42 8.03 -17.21
C ALA A 103 -0.58 9.29 -17.43
N ARG A 104 -1.02 10.22 -18.30
CA ARG A 104 -0.25 11.38 -18.77
C ARG A 104 1.15 11.00 -19.28
N MET A 105 1.21 9.91 -20.03
CA MET A 105 2.44 9.37 -20.62
C MET A 105 2.37 9.46 -22.14
N ASP A 106 3.53 9.52 -22.78
CA ASP A 106 3.60 9.30 -24.23
C ASP A 106 3.11 7.88 -24.58
N ARG A 107 2.42 7.77 -25.72
CA ARG A 107 1.87 6.51 -26.20
C ARG A 107 2.96 5.48 -26.48
N SER A 108 4.12 5.90 -27.00
CA SER A 108 5.24 5.01 -27.33
C SER A 108 5.84 4.42 -26.06
N HIS A 109 6.05 5.24 -25.03
CA HIS A 109 6.52 4.76 -23.73
C HIS A 109 5.54 3.76 -23.10
N LEU A 110 4.23 4.02 -23.19
CA LEU A 110 3.23 3.09 -22.69
C LEU A 110 3.23 1.76 -23.47
N ILE A 111 3.43 1.79 -24.79
CA ILE A 111 3.57 0.57 -25.61
C ILE A 111 4.78 -0.24 -25.19
N ASP A 112 5.91 0.41 -24.90
CA ASP A 112 7.12 -0.27 -24.44
C ASP A 112 6.92 -0.94 -23.09
N LEU A 113 6.20 -0.28 -22.16
CA LEU A 113 5.83 -0.87 -20.87
C LEU A 113 4.90 -2.08 -21.04
N ILE A 114 3.89 -1.99 -21.91
CA ILE A 114 2.96 -3.10 -22.20
C ILE A 114 3.72 -4.32 -22.75
N ARG A 115 4.64 -4.09 -23.70
CA ARG A 115 5.47 -5.15 -24.30
C ARG A 115 6.43 -5.78 -23.30
N ARG A 116 7.09 -4.95 -22.48
CA ARG A 116 8.04 -5.42 -21.46
C ARG A 116 7.39 -6.36 -20.44
N HIS A 117 6.11 -6.13 -20.13
CA HIS A 117 5.37 -6.88 -19.09
C HIS A 117 4.40 -7.94 -19.65
N ASP A 118 4.41 -8.15 -20.96
CA ASP A 118 3.54 -9.09 -21.71
C ASP A 118 2.05 -8.96 -21.36
N ILE A 119 1.56 -7.72 -21.37
CA ILE A 119 0.15 -7.40 -21.07
C ILE A 119 -0.63 -7.37 -22.38
N LYS A 120 -1.68 -8.19 -22.48
CA LYS A 120 -2.57 -8.30 -23.66
C LYS A 120 -3.79 -7.40 -23.55
#